data_AF-A0A842KYE5-F1
#
_entry.id   AF-A0A842KYE5-F1
#
_cell.length_a   1.000
_cell.length_b   1.000
_cell.length_c   1.000
_cell.angle_alpha   90.00
_cell.angle_beta   90.00
_cell.angle_gamma   90.00
#
_symmetry.space_group_name_H-M   'P 1'
#
loop_
_entity.id
_entity.type
_entity.pdbx_description
1 polymer ?
#
loop_
_entity_poly.entity_id
_entity_poly.type
_entity_poly.pdbx_seq_one_letter_code
_entity_poly.pdbx_strand_id
1 'polypeptide(L)'
;MKIGSNAVAGALIFVGAAQFVLFLIVAEALYPGYSVSRNYISDLGVGPSSNIFNSSVFLLGFAAAASVYYLRKSFPGKRIFHVFMLLCGVGAMGVGVFTEKFGIVHTIFSLIAFVFGALSAMASFKVQKKPFSYFSLVLGTISIIALIIFVVFEVQEYFWTPSLSQFNYLGLGWGGMERIVVYPVLVWALGFGGYLMGEK
;
A
#
# COMPACT_ATOMS: atom_id res chain seq x y z
N MET A 1 -5.74 2.28 33.07
CA MET A 1 -6.60 1.89 31.94
C MET A 1 -5.81 0.94 31.05
N LYS A 2 -6.25 -0.31 30.83
CA LYS A 2 -5.53 -1.23 29.92
C LYS A 2 -5.87 -0.85 28.48
N ILE A 3 -4.86 -0.63 27.64
CA ILE A 3 -5.06 -0.35 26.21
C ILE A 3 -5.60 -1.64 25.55
N GLY A 4 -6.73 -1.54 24.86
CA GLY A 4 -7.33 -2.68 24.15
C GLY A 4 -6.50 -3.13 22.96
N SER A 5 -6.60 -4.41 22.57
CA SER A 5 -5.87 -4.93 21.41
C SER A 5 -6.24 -4.18 20.11
N ASN A 6 -7.49 -3.72 19.97
CA ASN A 6 -7.92 -2.85 18.88
C ASN A 6 -7.13 -1.56 18.80
N ALA A 7 -6.98 -0.85 19.92
CA ALA A 7 -6.27 0.42 19.95
C ALA A 7 -4.78 0.24 19.58
N VAL A 8 -4.13 -0.84 20.02
CA VAL A 8 -2.74 -1.13 19.64
C VAL A 8 -2.63 -1.46 18.15
N ALA A 9 -3.51 -2.32 17.63
CA ALA A 9 -3.56 -2.62 16.20
C ALA A 9 -3.77 -1.35 15.36
N GLY A 10 -4.73 -0.52 15.78
CA GLY A 10 -5.06 0.74 15.12
C GLY A 10 -3.91 1.72 15.12
N ALA A 11 -3.20 1.87 16.25
CA ALA A 11 -2.04 2.73 16.36
C ALA A 11 -0.90 2.29 15.44
N LEU A 12 -0.60 0.98 15.38
CA LEU A 12 0.42 0.44 14.48
C LEU A 12 0.10 0.75 13.02
N ILE A 13 -1.13 0.44 12.57
CA ILE A 13 -1.57 0.69 11.20
C ILE A 13 -1.54 2.18 10.88
N PHE A 14 -2.09 3.01 11.77
CA PHE A 14 -2.15 4.46 11.58
C PHE A 14 -0.76 5.07 11.49
N VAL A 15 0.11 4.80 12.47
CA VAL A 15 1.47 5.37 12.50
C VAL A 15 2.28 4.87 11.32
N GLY A 16 2.20 3.57 10.99
CA GLY A 16 2.89 2.97 9.85
C GLY A 16 2.48 3.60 8.51
N ALA A 17 1.19 3.85 8.31
CA ALA A 17 0.68 4.52 7.11
C ALA A 17 0.99 6.03 7.09
N ALA A 18 0.81 6.73 8.22
CA ALA A 18 1.03 8.17 8.32
C ALA A 18 2.49 8.52 8.06
N GLN A 19 3.42 7.80 8.71
CA GLN A 19 4.85 8.02 8.47
C GLN A 19 5.21 7.74 7.01
N PHE A 20 4.64 6.71 6.38
CA PHE A 20 4.95 6.41 4.98
C PHE A 20 4.46 7.49 4.05
N VAL A 21 3.23 7.99 4.21
CA VAL A 21 2.72 9.11 3.42
C VAL A 21 3.62 10.34 3.56
N LEU A 22 4.03 10.68 4.78
CA LEU A 22 4.88 11.84 5.04
C LEU A 22 6.29 11.67 4.44
N PHE A 23 6.92 10.52 4.67
CA PHE A 23 8.28 10.27 4.19
C PHE A 23 8.35 9.97 2.69
N LEU A 24 7.25 9.52 2.07
CA LEU A 24 7.12 9.45 0.62
C LEU A 24 7.22 10.86 0.02
N ILE A 25 6.45 11.82 0.53
CA ILE A 25 6.51 13.23 0.08
C ILE A 25 7.91 13.82 0.31
N VAL A 26 8.53 13.53 1.45
CA VAL A 26 9.91 13.98 1.72
C VAL A 26 10.89 13.35 0.72
N ALA A 27 10.77 12.07 0.43
CA ALA A 27 11.64 11.39 -0.52
C ALA A 27 11.48 11.93 -1.94
N GLU A 28 10.27 12.23 -2.38
CA GLU A 28 9.97 12.89 -3.65
C GLU A 28 10.60 14.28 -3.72
N ALA A 29 10.42 15.10 -2.67
CA ALA A 29 10.94 16.46 -2.61
C ALA A 29 12.47 16.53 -2.63
N LEU A 30 13.14 15.50 -2.10
CA LEU A 30 14.59 15.40 -2.05
C LEU A 30 15.22 14.74 -3.29
N TYR A 31 14.41 14.29 -4.25
CA TYR A 31 14.89 13.64 -5.47
C TYR A 31 14.91 14.67 -6.63
N PRO A 32 16.08 15.17 -7.07
CA PRO A 32 16.16 16.16 -8.14
C PRO A 32 15.60 15.62 -9.46
N GLY A 33 14.68 16.36 -10.07
CA GLY A 33 14.06 15.99 -11.34
C GLY A 33 12.97 14.92 -11.24
N TYR A 34 12.63 14.46 -10.03
CA TYR A 34 11.54 13.50 -9.83
C TYR A 34 10.20 14.08 -10.29
N SER A 35 9.46 13.29 -11.05
CA SER A 35 8.12 13.63 -11.51
C SER A 35 7.13 12.59 -11.04
N VAL A 36 6.17 12.99 -10.21
CA VAL A 36 5.06 12.14 -9.76
C VAL A 36 4.34 11.44 -10.92
N SER A 37 4.29 12.06 -12.10
CA SER A 37 3.64 11.49 -13.28
C SER A 37 4.53 10.50 -14.05
N ARG A 38 5.83 10.79 -14.16
CA ARG A 38 6.77 10.06 -15.04
C ARG A 38 7.77 9.17 -14.30
N ASN A 39 7.68 9.08 -12.98
CA ASN A 39 8.54 8.23 -12.16
C ASN A 39 7.67 7.30 -11.33
N TYR A 40 8.05 6.03 -11.30
CA TYR A 40 7.45 5.08 -10.38
C TYR A 40 7.77 5.52 -8.94
N ILE A 41 6.97 5.06 -7.99
CA ILE A 41 7.23 5.18 -6.57
C ILE A 41 8.53 4.42 -6.24
N SER A 42 8.78 3.28 -6.89
CA SER A 42 9.99 2.47 -6.69
C SER A 42 11.29 3.16 -7.07
N ASP A 43 11.27 4.12 -8.01
CA ASP A 43 12.44 4.92 -8.39
C ASP A 43 13.06 5.61 -7.16
N LEU A 44 12.22 6.01 -6.19
CA LEU A 44 12.66 6.61 -4.93
C LEU A 44 13.57 5.66 -4.13
N GLY A 45 13.40 4.34 -4.28
CA GLY A 45 14.16 3.30 -3.60
C GLY A 45 15.58 3.08 -4.12
N VAL A 46 15.95 3.71 -5.23
CA VAL A 46 17.31 3.61 -5.82
C VAL A 46 18.00 4.96 -6.00
N GLY A 47 17.29 6.07 -5.80
CA GLY A 47 17.81 7.42 -5.94
C GLY A 47 18.43 8.05 -4.68
N PRO A 48 18.65 9.38 -4.69
CA PRO A 48 19.29 10.12 -3.60
C PRO A 48 18.56 10.03 -2.25
N SER A 49 17.24 9.84 -2.29
CA SER A 49 16.37 9.74 -1.11
C SER A 49 16.01 8.29 -0.73
N SER A 50 16.70 7.30 -1.31
CA SER A 50 16.43 5.86 -1.11
C SER A 50 16.42 5.41 0.34
N ASN A 51 17.32 5.91 1.19
CA ASN A 51 17.33 5.56 2.61
C ASN A 51 16.03 5.96 3.32
N ILE A 52 15.43 7.10 2.93
CA ILE A 52 14.17 7.59 3.51
C ILE A 52 13.02 6.71 3.04
N PHE A 53 12.91 6.51 1.73
CA PHE A 53 11.84 5.70 1.14
C PHE A 53 11.89 4.24 1.61
N ASN A 54 13.04 3.57 1.47
CA ASN A 54 13.21 2.14 1.78
C ASN A 54 12.97 1.85 3.27
N SER A 55 13.50 2.69 4.16
CA SER A 55 13.26 2.53 5.60
C SER A 55 11.79 2.75 5.94
N SER A 56 11.17 3.77 5.32
CA SER A 56 9.77 4.10 5.60
C SER A 56 8.79 3.04 5.09
N VAL A 57 8.97 2.52 3.87
CA VAL A 57 8.11 1.43 3.35
C VAL A 57 8.31 0.13 4.14
N PHE A 58 9.54 -0.14 4.62
CA PHE A 58 9.80 -1.26 5.50
C PHE A 58 9.06 -1.12 6.83
N LEU A 59 9.09 0.06 7.45
CA LEU A 59 8.39 0.33 8.70
C LEU A 59 6.87 0.25 8.54
N LEU A 60 6.32 0.69 7.40
CA LEU A 60 4.91 0.46 7.05
C LEU A 60 4.59 -1.04 7.05
N GLY A 61 5.38 -1.83 6.34
CA GLY A 61 5.17 -3.27 6.24
C GLY A 61 5.29 -3.98 7.58
N PHE A 62 6.30 -3.62 8.37
CA PHE A 62 6.50 -4.15 9.72
C PHE A 62 5.30 -3.82 10.63
N ALA A 63 4.84 -2.57 10.62
CA ALA A 63 3.69 -2.16 11.43
C ALA A 63 2.41 -2.90 11.01
N ALA A 64 2.17 -3.06 9.71
CA ALA A 64 1.05 -3.84 9.19
C ALA A 64 1.13 -5.32 9.63
N ALA A 65 2.28 -5.97 9.49
CA ALA A 65 2.49 -7.36 9.91
C ALA A 65 2.34 -7.52 11.44
N ALA A 66 2.93 -6.63 12.23
CA ALA A 66 2.84 -6.65 13.70
C ALA A 66 1.39 -6.44 14.18
N SER A 67 0.60 -5.61 13.47
CA SER A 67 -0.81 -5.37 13.80
C SER A 67 -1.64 -6.65 13.78
N VAL A 68 -1.28 -7.64 12.95
CA VAL A 68 -2.01 -8.90 12.80
C VAL A 68 -2.10 -9.67 14.12
N TYR A 69 -1.09 -9.61 14.97
CA TYR A 69 -1.12 -10.25 16.29
C TYR A 69 -2.28 -9.72 17.15
N TYR A 70 -2.47 -8.40 17.15
CA TYR A 70 -3.53 -7.74 17.91
C TYR A 70 -4.90 -7.86 17.23
N LEU A 71 -4.95 -7.75 15.90
CA LEU A 71 -6.17 -7.97 15.11
C LEU A 71 -6.74 -9.37 15.34
N ARG A 72 -5.90 -10.40 15.46
CA ARG A 72 -6.34 -11.77 15.76
C ARG A 72 -7.04 -11.91 17.11
N LYS A 73 -6.62 -11.11 18.11
CA LYS A 73 -7.26 -11.09 19.44
C LYS A 73 -8.60 -10.37 19.40
N SER A 74 -8.67 -9.28 18.65
CA SER A 74 -9.87 -8.45 18.55
C SER A 74 -10.95 -9.03 17.64
N PHE A 75 -10.55 -9.68 16.55
CA PHE A 75 -11.45 -10.21 15.52
C PHE A 75 -11.21 -11.70 15.30
N PRO A 76 -11.43 -12.55 16.33
CA PRO A 76 -11.22 -13.98 16.19
C PRO A 76 -12.08 -14.55 15.05
N GLY A 77 -11.52 -15.49 14.29
CA GLY A 77 -12.18 -16.14 13.16
C GLY A 77 -12.07 -15.41 11.81
N LYS A 78 -11.58 -14.16 11.76
CA LYS A 78 -11.40 -13.41 10.48
C LYS A 78 -10.09 -13.76 9.76
N ARG A 79 -9.84 -15.07 9.57
CA ARG A 79 -8.55 -15.61 9.07
C ARG A 79 -8.10 -15.00 7.74
N ILE A 80 -9.02 -14.84 6.79
CA ILE A 80 -8.72 -14.27 5.46
C ILE A 80 -8.15 -12.85 5.58
N PHE A 81 -8.82 -11.99 6.37
CA PHE A 81 -8.36 -10.63 6.62
C PHE A 81 -6.97 -10.60 7.26
N HIS A 82 -6.70 -11.46 8.25
CA HIS A 82 -5.39 -11.54 8.88
C HIS A 82 -4.28 -11.99 7.94
N VAL A 83 -4.57 -12.95 7.06
CA VAL A 83 -3.61 -13.43 6.06
C VAL A 83 -3.31 -12.34 5.04
N PHE A 84 -4.33 -11.65 4.54
CA PHE A 84 -4.13 -10.52 3.63
C PHE A 84 -3.31 -9.41 4.28
N MET A 85 -3.61 -9.04 5.52
CA MET A 85 -2.82 -8.03 6.25
C MET A 85 -1.36 -8.46 6.44
N LEU A 86 -1.12 -9.73 6.75
CA LEU A 86 0.24 -10.26 6.91
C LEU A 86 1.01 -10.23 5.58
N LEU A 87 0.39 -10.70 4.50
CA LEU A 87 1.00 -10.72 3.17
C LEU A 87 1.25 -9.30 2.66
N CYS A 88 0.33 -8.36 2.89
CA CYS A 88 0.55 -6.94 2.62
C CYS A 88 1.80 -6.41 3.35
N GLY A 89 1.92 -6.72 4.64
CA GLY A 89 3.07 -6.30 5.45
C GLY A 89 4.38 -6.89 4.95
N VAL A 90 4.41 -8.20 4.66
CA VAL A 90 5.57 -8.89 4.10
C VAL A 90 5.94 -8.33 2.72
N GLY A 91 4.94 -8.04 1.87
CA GLY A 91 5.12 -7.37 0.60
C GLY A 91 5.86 -6.04 0.75
N ALA A 92 5.32 -5.15 1.58
CA ALA A 92 5.90 -3.82 1.81
C ALA A 92 7.30 -3.86 2.44
N MET A 93 7.55 -4.79 3.38
CA MET A 93 8.90 -5.02 3.92
C MET A 93 9.86 -5.47 2.81
N GLY A 94 9.40 -6.38 1.94
CA GLY A 94 10.17 -6.84 0.79
C GLY A 94 10.50 -5.72 -0.19
N VAL A 95 9.58 -4.79 -0.46
CA VAL A 95 9.83 -3.59 -1.29
C VAL A 95 10.98 -2.75 -0.73
N GLY A 96 11.03 -2.56 0.59
CA GLY A 96 12.10 -1.79 1.24
C GLY A 96 13.46 -2.49 1.28
N VAL A 97 13.49 -3.83 1.21
CA VAL A 97 14.74 -4.63 1.22
C VAL A 97 15.23 -4.89 -0.20
N PHE A 98 14.35 -5.41 -1.06
CA PHE A 98 14.62 -5.73 -2.44
C PHE A 98 14.23 -4.53 -3.30
N THR A 99 15.08 -3.50 -3.31
CA THR A 99 14.89 -2.29 -4.12
C THR A 99 14.79 -2.62 -5.62
N GLU A 100 14.46 -1.64 -6.46
CA GLU A 100 14.31 -1.83 -7.91
C GLU A 100 15.54 -2.45 -8.60
N LYS A 101 16.75 -2.32 -8.01
CA LYS A 101 17.98 -3.01 -8.47
C LYS A 101 17.86 -4.54 -8.49
N PHE A 102 16.91 -5.13 -7.76
CA PHE A 102 16.67 -6.58 -7.72
C PHE A 102 15.68 -7.06 -8.79
N GLY A 103 15.23 -6.18 -9.70
CA GLY A 103 14.42 -6.52 -10.86
C GLY A 103 13.17 -7.32 -10.49
N ILE A 104 13.04 -8.54 -11.02
CA ILE A 104 11.84 -9.38 -10.82
C ILE A 104 11.50 -9.65 -9.36
N VAL A 105 12.50 -9.73 -8.47
CA VAL A 105 12.27 -9.95 -7.04
C VAL A 105 11.53 -8.76 -6.44
N HIS A 106 11.93 -7.54 -6.80
CA HIS A 106 11.22 -6.32 -6.40
C HIS A 106 9.77 -6.35 -6.91
N THR A 107 9.57 -6.65 -8.20
CA THR A 107 8.24 -6.75 -8.82
C THR A 107 7.33 -7.71 -8.08
N ILE A 108 7.83 -8.88 -7.66
CA ILE A 108 7.04 -9.87 -6.90
C ILE A 108 6.59 -9.27 -5.56
N PHE A 109 7.48 -8.65 -4.79
CA PHE A 109 7.12 -8.06 -3.50
C PHE A 109 6.19 -6.86 -3.64
N SER A 110 6.36 -6.02 -4.67
CA SER A 110 5.45 -4.92 -5.00
C SER A 110 4.05 -5.43 -5.33
N LEU A 111 3.93 -6.48 -6.15
CA LEU A 111 2.64 -7.10 -6.46
C LEU A 111 1.97 -7.71 -5.23
N ILE A 112 2.74 -8.38 -4.35
CA ILE A 112 2.23 -8.88 -3.07
C ILE A 112 1.69 -7.72 -2.24
N ALA A 113 2.44 -6.62 -2.11
CA ALA A 113 2.00 -5.45 -1.35
C ALA A 113 0.71 -4.85 -1.92
N PHE A 114 0.65 -4.62 -3.24
CA PHE A 114 -0.49 -3.99 -3.90
C PHE A 114 -1.76 -4.84 -3.83
N VAL A 115 -1.67 -6.12 -4.20
CA VAL A 115 -2.82 -7.03 -4.19
C VAL A 115 -3.34 -7.19 -2.77
N PHE A 116 -2.47 -7.54 -1.82
CA PHE A 116 -2.92 -7.85 -0.47
C PHE A 116 -3.25 -6.61 0.35
N GLY A 117 -2.71 -5.44 0.04
CA GLY A 117 -3.16 -4.17 0.59
C GLY A 117 -4.62 -3.87 0.21
N ALA A 118 -4.92 -3.95 -1.08
CA ALA A 118 -6.28 -3.73 -1.58
C ALA A 118 -7.27 -4.78 -1.06
N LEU A 119 -6.89 -6.07 -1.07
CA LEU A 119 -7.71 -7.14 -0.52
C LEU A 119 -7.89 -7.02 1.01
N SER A 120 -6.91 -6.51 1.75
CA SER A 120 -7.06 -6.22 3.19
C SER A 120 -8.12 -5.16 3.42
N ALA A 121 -8.11 -4.09 2.62
CA ALA A 121 -9.13 -3.04 2.66
C ALA A 121 -10.52 -3.61 2.41
N MET A 122 -10.70 -4.40 1.34
CA MET A 122 -11.99 -5.03 1.04
C MET A 122 -12.43 -6.02 2.13
N ALA A 123 -11.52 -6.87 2.62
CA ALA A 123 -11.83 -7.87 3.63
C ALA A 123 -12.19 -7.25 4.98
N SER A 124 -11.69 -6.03 5.27
CA SER A 124 -12.03 -5.29 6.48
C SER A 124 -13.51 -4.87 6.55
N PHE A 125 -14.26 -4.94 5.44
CA PHE A 125 -15.71 -4.76 5.42
C PHE A 125 -16.44 -5.63 6.47
N LYS A 126 -15.91 -6.83 6.75
CA LYS A 126 -16.49 -7.79 7.70
C LYS A 126 -16.08 -7.56 9.15
N VAL A 127 -15.25 -6.56 9.44
CA VAL A 127 -14.76 -6.23 10.80
C VAL A 127 -15.14 -4.83 11.27
N GLN A 128 -15.65 -3.98 10.38
CA GLN A 128 -16.02 -2.60 10.66
C GLN A 128 -17.54 -2.43 10.69
N LYS A 129 -18.02 -1.47 11.48
CA LYS A 129 -19.41 -1.02 11.46
C LYS A 129 -19.66 -0.11 10.25
N LYS A 130 -20.93 -0.04 9.83
CA LYS A 130 -21.39 0.94 8.84
C LYS A 130 -21.36 2.35 9.46
N PRO A 131 -21.11 3.41 8.67
CA PRO A 131 -20.89 3.39 7.22
C PRO A 131 -19.44 3.09 6.80
N PHE A 132 -18.48 3.09 7.73
CA PHE A 132 -17.05 3.01 7.40
C PHE A 132 -16.67 1.76 6.59
N SER A 133 -17.36 0.63 6.83
CA SER A 133 -17.17 -0.60 6.04
C SER A 133 -17.31 -0.37 4.53
N TYR A 134 -18.26 0.46 4.08
CA TYR A 134 -18.45 0.76 2.66
C TYR A 134 -17.27 1.51 2.05
N PHE A 135 -16.69 2.47 2.79
CA PHE A 135 -15.50 3.19 2.34
C PHE A 135 -14.32 2.24 2.14
N SER A 136 -14.09 1.31 3.07
CA SER A 136 -13.01 0.31 2.93
C SER A 136 -13.18 -0.57 1.70
N LEU A 137 -14.41 -1.00 1.41
CA LEU A 137 -14.70 -1.79 0.21
C LEU A 137 -14.45 -0.98 -1.08
N VAL A 138 -14.90 0.28 -1.12
CA VAL A 138 -14.71 1.17 -2.27
C VAL A 138 -13.23 1.44 -2.52
N LEU A 139 -12.48 1.82 -1.49
CA LEU A 139 -11.05 2.13 -1.60
C LEU A 139 -10.25 0.93 -2.09
N GLY A 140 -10.49 -0.26 -1.52
CA GLY A 140 -9.83 -1.48 -2.00
C GLY A 140 -10.24 -1.85 -3.44
N THR A 141 -11.49 -1.61 -3.83
CA THR A 141 -11.96 -1.84 -5.21
C THR A 141 -11.28 -0.90 -6.20
N ILE A 142 -11.14 0.39 -5.86
CA ILE A 142 -10.40 1.36 -6.68
C ILE A 142 -8.98 0.87 -6.90
N SER A 143 -8.28 0.46 -5.84
CA SER A 143 -6.91 -0.06 -5.95
C SER A 143 -6.80 -1.33 -6.80
N ILE A 144 -7.74 -2.28 -6.70
CA ILE A 144 -7.74 -3.48 -7.54
C ILE A 144 -7.96 -3.14 -9.02
N ILE A 145 -8.95 -2.30 -9.32
CA ILE A 145 -9.21 -1.87 -10.71
C ILE A 145 -7.99 -1.13 -11.25
N ALA A 146 -7.40 -0.24 -10.45
CA ALA A 146 -6.19 0.48 -10.81
C ALA A 146 -5.02 -0.46 -11.09
N LEU A 147 -4.82 -1.48 -10.25
CA LEU A 147 -3.76 -2.46 -10.42
C LEU A 147 -3.96 -3.31 -11.69
N ILE A 148 -5.18 -3.73 -11.97
CA ILE A 148 -5.50 -4.51 -13.19
C ILE A 148 -5.19 -3.66 -14.43
N ILE A 149 -5.63 -2.41 -14.45
CA ILE A 149 -5.31 -1.46 -15.54
C ILE A 149 -3.78 -1.35 -15.67
N PHE A 150 -3.08 -1.01 -14.59
CA PHE A 150 -1.63 -0.83 -14.57
C PHE A 150 -0.89 -2.06 -15.13
N VAL A 151 -1.17 -3.26 -14.63
CA VAL A 151 -0.51 -4.50 -15.09
C VAL A 151 -0.84 -4.83 -16.54
N VAL A 152 -2.09 -4.65 -16.99
CA VAL A 152 -2.45 -4.93 -18.39
C VAL A 152 -1.66 -4.06 -19.36
N PHE A 153 -1.49 -2.77 -19.04
CA PHE A 153 -0.75 -1.85 -19.89
C PHE A 153 0.77 -2.11 -19.85
N GLU A 154 1.34 -2.40 -18.68
CA GLU A 154 2.76 -2.80 -18.54
C GLU A 154 3.08 -4.10 -19.30
N VAL A 155 2.20 -5.10 -19.21
CA VAL A 155 2.36 -6.36 -19.96
C VAL A 155 2.20 -6.15 -21.46
N GLN A 156 1.28 -5.28 -21.89
CA GLN A 156 1.09 -4.99 -23.32
C GLN A 156 2.33 -4.36 -23.95
N GLU A 157 3.06 -3.52 -23.24
CA GLU A 157 4.32 -2.93 -23.71
C GLU A 157 5.40 -3.99 -24.01
N TYR A 158 5.36 -5.14 -23.31
CA TYR A 158 6.29 -6.24 -23.54
C TYR A 158 5.95 -7.09 -24.78
N PHE A 159 4.67 -7.20 -25.16
CA PHE A 159 4.20 -8.13 -26.20
C PHE A 159 3.77 -7.47 -27.53
N TRP A 160 3.51 -6.16 -27.56
CA TRP A 160 2.95 -5.48 -28.74
C TRP A 160 3.74 -4.23 -29.18
N THR A 161 3.63 -3.92 -30.47
CA THR A 161 4.19 -2.73 -31.12
C THR A 161 3.78 -1.40 -30.45
N PRO A 162 4.63 -0.35 -30.49
CA PRO A 162 4.60 0.82 -29.60
C PRO A 162 3.49 1.85 -29.90
N SER A 163 2.31 1.43 -30.38
CA SER A 163 1.18 2.34 -30.62
C SER A 163 0.36 2.62 -29.37
N LEU A 164 0.53 1.82 -28.30
CA LEU A 164 -0.07 2.08 -26.97
C LEU A 164 0.82 2.94 -26.06
N SER A 165 2.01 3.34 -26.52
CA SER A 165 2.90 4.27 -25.81
C SER A 165 2.29 5.67 -25.56
N GLN A 166 1.12 5.94 -26.15
CA GLN A 166 0.29 7.12 -25.88
C GLN A 166 -0.71 6.95 -24.72
N PHE A 167 -0.80 5.76 -24.11
CA PHE A 167 -1.70 5.55 -22.98
C PHE A 167 -1.14 6.23 -21.72
N ASN A 168 -1.44 7.52 -21.60
CA ASN A 168 -0.97 8.35 -20.48
C ASN A 168 -1.90 8.27 -19.26
N TYR A 169 -2.68 7.20 -19.08
CA TYR A 169 -3.59 7.02 -17.93
C TYR A 169 -4.47 8.26 -17.66
N LEU A 170 -5.16 8.78 -18.69
CA LEU A 170 -5.94 10.03 -18.62
C LEU A 170 -5.12 11.28 -18.21
N GLY A 171 -3.83 11.30 -18.52
CA GLY A 171 -2.91 12.39 -18.17
C GLY A 171 -2.10 12.15 -16.89
N LEU A 172 -2.35 11.06 -16.16
CA LEU A 172 -1.64 10.75 -14.90
C LEU A 172 -0.20 10.28 -15.13
N GLY A 173 0.10 9.63 -16.25
CA GLY A 173 1.35 8.90 -16.45
C GLY A 173 1.44 7.65 -15.57
N TRP A 174 2.44 6.80 -15.82
CA TRP A 174 2.60 5.53 -15.11
C TRP A 174 2.84 5.74 -13.60
N GLY A 175 3.62 6.76 -13.23
CA GLY A 175 3.86 7.12 -11.82
C GLY A 175 2.60 7.63 -11.12
N GLY A 176 1.75 8.35 -11.84
CA GLY A 176 0.46 8.78 -11.32
C GLY A 176 -0.50 7.60 -11.15
N MET A 177 -0.53 6.69 -12.12
CA MET A 177 -1.36 5.49 -12.07
C MET A 177 -0.97 4.56 -10.91
N GLU A 178 0.32 4.35 -10.69
CA GLU A 178 0.82 3.57 -9.55
C GLU A 178 0.35 4.18 -8.21
N ARG A 179 0.29 5.51 -8.10
CA ARG A 179 -0.28 6.17 -6.91
C ARG A 179 -1.77 5.89 -6.76
N ILE A 180 -2.54 5.74 -7.84
CA ILE A 180 -3.95 5.32 -7.74
C ILE A 180 -4.06 3.85 -7.26
N VAL A 181 -3.05 3.01 -7.50
CA VAL A 181 -2.97 1.68 -6.88
C VAL A 181 -2.74 1.81 -5.36
N VAL A 182 -1.81 2.66 -4.92
CA VAL A 182 -1.30 2.71 -3.54
C VAL A 182 -2.12 3.60 -2.61
N TYR A 183 -2.44 4.83 -3.01
CA TYR A 183 -3.03 5.83 -2.13
C TYR A 183 -4.40 5.44 -1.55
N PRO A 184 -5.33 4.79 -2.27
CA PRO A 184 -6.59 4.35 -1.66
C PRO A 184 -6.37 3.36 -0.52
N VAL A 185 -5.36 2.47 -0.61
CA VAL A 185 -4.97 1.57 0.48
C VAL A 185 -4.39 2.36 1.66
N LEU A 186 -3.54 3.35 1.43
CA LEU A 186 -2.98 4.19 2.50
C LEU A 186 -4.06 5.02 3.20
N VAL A 187 -4.99 5.60 2.45
CA VAL A 187 -6.16 6.31 2.98
C VAL A 187 -7.02 5.36 3.83
N TRP A 188 -7.26 4.15 3.33
CA TRP A 188 -7.95 3.12 4.11
C TRP A 188 -7.18 2.78 5.39
N ALA A 189 -5.86 2.59 5.33
CA ALA A 189 -5.05 2.25 6.50
C ALA A 189 -5.11 3.35 7.57
N LEU A 190 -5.02 4.62 7.19
CA LEU A 190 -5.19 5.75 8.10
C LEU A 190 -6.60 5.76 8.72
N GLY A 191 -7.64 5.67 7.89
CA GLY A 191 -9.03 5.65 8.38
C GLY A 191 -9.31 4.46 9.29
N PHE A 192 -8.82 3.28 8.94
CA PHE A 192 -9.02 2.04 9.69
C PHE A 192 -8.23 2.03 10.99
N GLY A 193 -7.00 2.54 10.97
CA GLY A 193 -6.22 2.74 12.17
C GLY A 193 -6.92 3.66 13.17
N GLY A 194 -7.44 4.80 12.68
CA GLY A 194 -8.26 5.71 13.47
C GLY A 194 -9.55 5.06 14.00
N TYR A 195 -10.26 4.32 13.14
CA TYR A 195 -11.47 3.58 13.51
C TYR A 195 -11.23 2.62 14.68
N LEU A 196 -10.16 1.82 14.62
CA LEU A 196 -9.83 0.85 15.66
C LEU A 196 -9.40 1.50 16.99
N MET A 197 -8.72 2.65 16.91
CA MET A 197 -8.37 3.42 18.11
C MET A 197 -9.60 4.07 18.79
N GLY A 198 -10.64 4.38 18.00
CA GLY A 198 -11.89 4.97 18.50
C GLY A 198 -12.94 3.96 18.96
N GLU A 199 -12.79 2.66 18.64
CA GLU A 199 -13.70 1.62 19.11
C GLU A 199 -13.52 1.36 20.62
N LYS A 200 -14.64 1.48 21.35
CA LYS A 200 -14.75 1.15 22.78
C LYS A 200 -15.19 -0.30 22.97
#